data_AF-A0A6B0VR92-F1
#
_entry.id   AF-A0A6B0VR92-F1
#
_cell.length_a   1.000
_cell.length_b   1.000
_cell.length_c   1.000
_cell.angle_alpha   90.00
_cell.angle_beta   90.00
_cell.angle_gamma   90.00
#
_symmetry.space_group_name_H-M   'P 1'
#
loop_
_entity.id
_entity.type
_entity.pdbx_description
1 polymer ?
#
loop_
_entity_poly.entity_id
_entity_poly.type
_entity_poly.pdbx_seq_one_letter_code
_entity_poly.pdbx_strand_id
1 'polypeptide(L)'
;MNHLFQTDDDSWRLPNHAHVVVYEREESDRGLLTIYDCGAAQKPPKAQLLGTLESIDAPAEVEPQPTGKIVKLRDEATLEESSPDRFRIVES
;
A
#
# COMPACT_ATOMS: atom_id res chain seq x y z
N MET A 1 -11.54 7.37 -7.97
CA MET A 1 -10.83 6.79 -9.11
C MET A 1 -9.49 6.29 -8.61
N ASN A 2 -9.11 5.05 -8.96
CA ASN A 2 -7.79 4.50 -8.65
C ASN A 2 -6.82 5.04 -9.72
N HIS A 3 -5.81 5.80 -9.30
CA HIS A 3 -4.83 6.49 -10.15
C HIS A 3 -3.43 5.88 -10.03
N LEU A 4 -3.29 4.64 -9.55
CA LEU A 4 -2.00 3.96 -9.58
C LEU A 4 -1.63 3.63 -11.03
N PHE A 5 -0.35 3.81 -11.34
CA PHE A 5 0.21 3.30 -12.58
C PHE A 5 0.39 1.80 -12.42
N GLN A 6 -0.46 1.04 -13.10
CA GLN A 6 -0.33 -0.39 -13.22
C GLN A 6 0.86 -0.68 -14.14
N THR A 7 1.86 -1.40 -13.63
CA THR A 7 3.08 -1.78 -14.36
C THR A 7 2.86 -3.09 -15.12
N ASP A 8 2.14 -4.04 -14.52
CA ASP A 8 1.79 -5.38 -15.05
C ASP A 8 0.37 -5.80 -14.57
N ASP A 9 -0.15 -6.95 -15.02
CA ASP A 9 -1.53 -7.41 -14.71
C ASP A 9 -1.85 -7.40 -13.19
N ASP A 10 -0.83 -7.50 -12.33
CA ASP A 10 -0.94 -7.61 -10.87
C ASP A 10 0.08 -6.73 -10.10
N SER A 11 0.61 -5.68 -10.74
CA SER A 11 1.68 -4.84 -10.15
C SER A 11 1.41 -3.36 -10.32
N TRP A 12 1.61 -2.57 -9.27
CA TRP A 12 1.40 -1.12 -9.27
C TRP A 12 2.63 -0.38 -8.77
N ARG A 13 3.05 0.64 -9.51
CA ARG A 13 4.14 1.52 -9.07
C ARG A 13 3.67 2.48 -7.98
N LEU A 14 4.35 2.44 -6.84
CA LEU A 14 4.16 3.39 -5.75
C LEU A 14 5.09 4.59 -5.97
N PRO A 15 4.58 5.83 -5.81
CA PRO A 15 5.41 7.02 -5.95
C PRO A 15 6.47 7.10 -4.84
N ASN A 16 7.52 7.89 -5.08
CA ASN A 16 8.52 8.19 -4.06
C ASN A 16 7.87 8.80 -2.81
N HIS A 17 8.32 8.38 -1.63
CA HIS A 17 7.71 8.75 -0.35
C HIS A 17 6.20 8.45 -0.24
N ALA A 18 5.72 7.38 -0.87
CA ALA A 18 4.34 6.95 -0.72
C ALA A 18 4.01 6.54 0.73
N HIS A 19 2.82 6.93 1.20
CA HIS A 19 2.27 6.45 2.46
C HIS A 19 1.17 5.45 2.17
N VAL A 20 1.30 4.21 2.64
CA VAL A 20 0.30 3.17 2.53
C VAL A 20 -0.34 2.97 3.89
N VAL A 21 -1.62 3.34 4.00
CA VAL A 21 -2.42 3.05 5.19
C VAL A 21 -3.06 1.70 5.01
N VAL A 22 -2.68 0.75 5.87
CA VAL A 22 -3.21 -0.61 5.88
C VAL A 22 -4.21 -0.72 7.01
N TYR A 23 -5.44 -1.03 6.65
CA TYR A 23 -6.49 -1.39 7.58
C TYR A 23 -6.61 -2.90 7.64
N GLU A 24 -6.24 -3.46 8.79
CA GLU A 24 -6.36 -4.87 9.10
C GLU A 24 -7.77 -5.08 9.70
N ARG A 25 -8.57 -5.99 9.14
CA ARG A 25 -9.86 -6.39 9.73
C ARG A 25 -9.72 -7.76 10.36
N GLU A 26 -9.99 -7.86 11.66
CA GLU A 26 -9.94 -9.14 12.37
C GLU A 26 -11.05 -10.12 11.91
N GLU A 27 -12.19 -9.59 11.43
CA GLU A 27 -13.41 -10.37 11.14
C GLU A 27 -13.66 -10.62 9.65
N SER A 28 -12.81 -10.12 8.75
CA SER A 28 -13.00 -10.28 7.29
C SER A 28 -11.73 -10.74 6.62
N ASP A 29 -11.84 -11.67 5.66
CA ASP A 29 -10.74 -12.17 4.84
C ASP A 29 -9.95 -11.08 4.08
N ARG A 30 -10.53 -9.88 3.93
CA ARG A 30 -9.97 -8.79 3.11
C ARG A 30 -9.83 -7.50 3.91
N GLY A 31 -8.58 -7.06 4.09
CA GLY A 31 -8.25 -5.73 4.58
C GLY A 31 -8.50 -4.63 3.54
N LEU A 32 -7.98 -3.43 3.81
CA LEU A 32 -8.01 -2.31 2.87
C LEU A 32 -6.65 -1.60 2.88
N LEU A 33 -6.04 -1.49 1.71
CA LEU A 33 -4.83 -0.69 1.50
C LEU A 33 -5.25 0.64 0.86
N THR A 34 -4.89 1.75 1.49
CA THR A 34 -5.10 3.09 0.95
C THR A 34 -3.75 3.75 0.69
N ILE A 35 -3.50 4.12 -0.56
CA ILE A 35 -2.20 4.63 -1.01
C ILE A 35 -2.28 6.16 -1.18
N TYR A 36 -1.32 6.87 -0.58
CA TYR A 36 -1.12 8.30 -0.68
C TYR A 36 0.25 8.63 -1.28
N ASP A 37 0.29 9.72 -2.04
CA ASP A 37 1.51 10.33 -2.58
C ASP A 37 2.09 11.31 -1.55
N CYS A 38 3.42 11.32 -1.42
CA CYS A 38 4.21 12.13 -0.49
C CYS A 38 3.55 13.44 -0.03
N GLY A 39 3.29 13.53 1.27
CA GLY A 39 3.33 14.82 1.97
C GLY A 39 2.04 15.63 2.11
N ALA A 40 0.83 15.10 1.88
CA ALA A 40 -0.37 15.89 2.17
C ALA A 40 -1.47 15.08 2.84
N ALA A 41 -1.68 15.35 4.13
CA ALA A 41 -2.91 15.03 4.86
C ALA A 41 -4.19 15.64 4.23
N GLN A 42 -4.09 16.29 3.07
CA GLN A 42 -5.17 16.95 2.34
C GLN A 42 -5.30 16.51 0.87
N LYS A 43 -4.42 15.63 0.35
CA LYS A 43 -4.61 15.07 -1.00
C LYS A 43 -5.56 13.87 -0.93
N PRO A 44 -6.49 13.72 -1.89
CA PRO A 44 -7.27 12.50 -1.99
C PRO A 44 -6.32 11.30 -2.17
N PRO A 45 -6.69 10.11 -1.66
CA PRO A 45 -5.89 8.91 -1.87
C PRO A 45 -5.71 8.68 -3.37
N LYS A 46 -4.50 8.28 -3.77
CA LYS A 46 -4.21 7.90 -5.15
C LYS A 46 -4.98 6.65 -5.52
N ALA A 47 -5.10 5.72 -4.58
CA ALA A 47 -5.76 4.45 -4.79
C ALA A 47 -6.21 3.80 -3.50
N GLN A 48 -7.16 2.89 -3.67
CA GLN A 48 -7.65 2.01 -2.63
C GLN A 48 -7.76 0.62 -3.22
N LEU A 49 -7.14 -0.35 -2.56
CA LEU A 49 -7.11 -1.76 -2.95
C LEU A 49 -7.68 -2.59 -1.81
N LEU A 50 -8.54 -3.55 -2.12
CA LEU A 50 -9.07 -4.49 -1.13
C LEU A 50 -8.10 -5.66 -1.00
N GLY A 51 -7.74 -5.99 0.24
CA GLY A 51 -6.85 -7.10 0.54
C GLY A 51 -5.90 -6.81 1.69
N THR A 52 -4.90 -7.68 1.84
CA THR A 52 -4.02 -7.73 3.01
C THR A 52 -2.58 -7.52 2.58
N LEU A 53 -1.87 -6.62 3.28
CA LEU A 53 -0.44 -6.45 3.09
C LEU A 53 0.32 -7.49 3.91
N GLU A 54 0.93 -8.46 3.24
CA GLU A 54 1.61 -9.59 3.86
C GLU A 54 3.06 -9.30 4.19
N SER A 55 3.76 -8.55 3.34
CA SER A 55 5.20 -8.31 3.48
C SER A 55 5.62 -6.97 2.89
N ILE A 56 6.73 -6.45 3.43
CA ILE A 56 7.34 -5.18 3.04
C ILE A 56 8.84 -5.46 2.85
N ASP A 57 9.20 -5.73 1.61
CA ASP A 57 10.54 -6.01 1.11
C ASP A 57 11.16 -4.77 0.45
N ALA A 58 10.83 -3.58 0.99
CA ALA A 58 11.36 -2.30 0.56
C ALA A 58 11.74 -1.44 1.79
N PRO A 59 12.72 -0.51 1.68
CA PRO A 59 13.04 0.41 2.75
C PRO A 59 11.83 1.28 3.15
N ALA A 60 11.25 0.99 4.31
CA ALA A 60 10.06 1.65 4.80
C ALA A 60 10.09 1.86 6.32
N GLU A 61 9.38 2.89 6.78
CA GLU A 61 9.07 3.10 8.19
C GLU A 61 7.64 2.61 8.44
N VAL A 62 7.48 1.68 9.39
CA VAL A 62 6.18 1.11 9.75
C VAL A 62 5.73 1.68 11.09
N GLU A 63 4.58 2.35 11.08
CA GLU A 63 3.94 2.87 12.28
C GLU A 63 2.68 2.04 12.59
N PRO A 64 2.63 1.34 13.74
CA PRO A 64 1.45 0.58 14.14
C PRO A 64 0.30 1.53 14.51
N GLN A 65 -0.93 1.11 14.20
CA GLN A 65 -2.17 1.81 14.52
C GLN A 65 -3.19 0.85 15.16
N PRO A 66 -4.19 1.35 15.90
CA PRO A 66 -5.22 0.50 16.51
C PRO A 66 -5.98 -0.40 15.51
N THR A 67 -6.09 0.02 14.25
CA THR A 67 -6.82 -0.69 13.19
C THR A 67 -5.91 -1.21 12.07
N GLY A 68 -4.59 -1.25 12.30
CA GLY A 68 -3.61 -1.75 11.32
C GLY A 68 -2.27 -1.03 11.42
N LYS A 69 -1.80 -0.45 10.31
CA LYS A 69 -0.47 0.19 10.25
C LYS A 69 -0.36 1.22 9.13
N ILE A 70 0.57 2.15 9.26
CA ILE A 70 1.00 3.05 8.19
C ILE A 70 2.39 2.61 7.75
N VAL A 71 2.56 2.41 6.45
CA VAL A 71 3.86 2.12 5.84
C VAL A 71 4.28 3.37 5.08
N LYS A 72 5.35 4.01 5.52
CA LYS A 72 5.95 5.17 4.87
C LYS A 72 7.17 4.70 4.08
N LEU A 73 7.06 4.72 2.76
CA LEU A 73 8.17 4.35 1.89
C LEU A 73 9.19 5.49 1.87
N ARG A 74 10.48 5.15 1.80
CA ARG A 74 11.55 6.13 1.64
C ARG A 74 11.82 6.41 0.17
N ASP A 75 11.85 5.36 -0.63
CA ASP A 75 12.14 5.43 -2.05
C ASP A 75 10.92 4.99 -2.87
N GLU A 76 11.09 4.98 -4.19
CA GLU A 76 10.10 4.34 -5.07
C GLU A 76 10.03 2.83 -4.81
N ALA A 77 8.83 2.28 -4.90
CA ALA A 77 8.58 0.87 -4.65
C ALA A 77 7.48 0.36 -5.58
N THR A 78 7.38 -0.96 -5.68
CA THR A 78 6.31 -1.62 -6.43
C THR A 78 5.43 -2.39 -5.45
N LEU A 79 4.12 -2.21 -5.57
CA LEU A 79 3.13 -3.05 -4.92
C LEU A 79 2.80 -4.20 -5.86
N GLU A 80 3.03 -5.43 -5.44
CA GLU A 80 2.71 -6.63 -6.22
C GLU A 80 1.65 -7.45 -5.51
N GLU A 81 0.67 -7.94 -6.26
CA GLU A 81 -0.28 -8.95 -5.78
C GLU A 81 0.34 -10.34 -5.93
N SER A 82 0.68 -10.97 -4.81
CA SER A 82 1.27 -12.32 -4.81
C SER A 82 0.23 -13.44 -4.89
N SER A 83 -1.01 -13.13 -4.48
CA SER A 83 -2.18 -14.01 -4.52
C SER A 83 -3.43 -13.13 -4.45
N PRO A 84 -4.62 -13.64 -4.81
CA PRO A 84 -5.85 -12.84 -4.78
C PRO A 84 -6.05 -12.13 -3.44
N ASP A 85 -6.20 -10.81 -3.47
CA ASP A 85 -6.34 -9.92 -2.32
C ASP A 85 -5.11 -9.95 -1.37
N ARG A 86 -3.92 -10.36 -1.82
CA ARG A 86 -2.68 -10.43 -1.04
C ARG A 86 -1.55 -9.65 -1.70
N PHE A 87 -1.10 -8.60 -1.03
CA PHE A 87 -0.11 -7.68 -1.56
C PHE A 87 1.21 -7.75 -0.80
N ARG A 88 2.31 -7.52 -1.53
CA ARG A 88 3.66 -7.27 -1.02
C ARG A 88 4.18 -5.97 -1.60
N ILE A 89 4.99 -5.25 -0.81
CA ILE A 89 5.72 -4.09 -1.32
C ILE A 89 7.17 -4.51 -1.54
N VAL A 90 7.68 -4.35 -2.75
CA VAL A 90 9.06 -4.64 -3.13
C VAL A 90 9.76 -3.37 -3.61
N GLU A 91 11.08 -3.32 -3.50
CA GLU A 91 11.88 -2.26 -4.12
C GLU A 91 11.65 -2.24 -5.65
N SER A 92 11.56 -1.04 -6.25
CA SER A 92 11.27 -0.88 -7.69
C SER A 92 12.49 -1.10 -8.59
#